data_AF-A0A7D9MA79-F1
#
_entry.id   AF-A0A7D9MA79-F1
#
_cell.length_a   1.000
_cell.length_b   1.000
_cell.length_c   1.000
_cell.angle_alpha   90.00
_cell.angle_beta   90.00
_cell.angle_gamma   90.00
#
_symmetry.space_group_name_H-M   'P 1'
#
loop_
_entity.id
_entity.type
_entity.pdbx_description
1 polymer ?
#
loop_
_entity_poly.entity_id
_entity_poly.type
_entity_poly.pdbx_seq_one_letter_code
_entity_poly.pdbx_strand_id
1 'polypeptide(L)'
;GGHTCKHCGRMYTYVNYLESHLKRCPMLVSYESWECSRCGRKYSNNDYLGVHQKDCGNAESSKRRTNISVKVKECQHCGKIFTKHVDLRRHERIHTGERPYQCQHC
;
A
#
# COMPACT_ATOMS: atom_id res chain seq x y z
N GLY A 1 -15.80 20.92 5.92
CA GLY A 1 -15.55 19.91 6.96
C GLY A 1 -15.16 18.62 6.29
N GLY A 2 -14.12 17.93 6.76
CA GLY A 2 -13.69 16.64 6.22
C GLY A 2 -14.28 15.45 7.01
N HIS A 3 -14.21 14.26 6.43
CA HIS A 3 -14.66 13.00 7.02
C HIS A 3 -13.47 12.17 7.49
N THR A 4 -13.38 11.91 8.80
CA THR A 4 -12.21 11.26 9.38
C THR A 4 -12.47 9.79 9.69
N CYS A 5 -11.56 8.92 9.30
CA CYS A 5 -11.57 7.53 9.71
C CYS A 5 -11.26 7.43 11.21
N LYS A 6 -12.20 6.88 11.97
CA LYS A 6 -12.07 6.72 13.42
C LYS A 6 -11.01 5.70 13.84
N HIS A 7 -10.55 4.85 12.92
CA HIS A 7 -9.60 3.78 13.21
C HIS A 7 -8.15 4.17 12.91
N CYS A 8 -7.91 4.98 11.86
CA CYS A 8 -6.55 5.36 11.46
C CYS A 8 -6.30 6.87 11.37
N GLY A 9 -7.31 7.70 11.65
CA GLY A 9 -7.21 9.16 11.64
C GLY A 9 -7.09 9.81 10.26
N ARG A 10 -7.13 9.04 9.16
CA ARG A 10 -7.13 9.61 7.80
C ARG A 10 -8.37 10.44 7.53
N MET A 11 -8.18 11.62 6.94
CA MET A 11 -9.23 12.54 6.56
C MET A 11 -9.54 12.44 5.07
N TYR A 12 -10.83 12.50 4.73
CA TYR A 12 -11.39 12.39 3.39
C TYR A 12 -12.25 13.59 3.08
N THR A 13 -12.24 14.02 1.83
CA THR A 13 -13.05 15.15 1.35
C THR A 13 -14.52 14.80 1.22
N TYR A 14 -14.84 13.53 0.93
CA TYR A 14 -16.22 13.05 0.70
C TYR A 14 -16.48 11.74 1.46
N VAL A 15 -17.74 11.53 1.87
CA VAL A 15 -18.19 10.35 2.64
C VAL A 15 -17.92 9.04 1.90
N ASN A 16 -18.22 8.97 0.61
CA ASN A 16 -18.03 7.78 -0.21
C ASN A 16 -16.56 7.28 -0.22
N TYR A 17 -15.60 8.20 -0.12
CA TYR A 17 -14.18 7.84 -0.02
C TYR A 17 -13.81 7.33 1.37
N LEU A 18 -14.38 7.89 2.44
CA LEU A 18 -14.24 7.33 3.78
C LEU A 18 -14.83 5.92 3.83
N GLU A 19 -16.03 5.70 3.30
CA GLU A 19 -16.65 4.37 3.26
C GLU A 19 -15.82 3.36 2.47
N SER A 20 -15.31 3.75 1.31
CA SER A 20 -14.39 2.92 0.52
C SER A 20 -13.10 2.59 1.27
N HIS A 21 -12.62 3.53 2.09
CA HIS A 21 -11.47 3.32 2.94
C HIS A 21 -11.76 2.38 4.11
N LEU A 22 -12.91 2.50 4.79
CA LEU A 22 -13.25 1.67 5.96
C LEU A 22 -13.21 0.18 5.62
N LYS A 23 -13.66 -0.20 4.42
CA LYS A 23 -13.59 -1.59 3.90
C LYS A 23 -12.17 -2.15 3.77
N ARG A 24 -11.16 -1.28 3.80
CA ARG A 24 -9.73 -1.59 3.53
C ARG A 24 -8.83 -0.90 4.55
N CYS A 25 -9.37 -0.51 5.71
CA CYS A 25 -8.62 0.27 6.67
C CYS A 25 -7.54 -0.64 7.28
N PRO A 26 -6.24 -0.27 7.21
CA PRO A 26 -5.16 -1.12 7.73
C PRO A 26 -5.23 -1.42 9.23
N MET A 27 -6.06 -0.66 9.97
CA MET A 27 -6.33 -0.85 11.40
C MET A 27 -7.54 -1.75 11.68
N LEU A 28 -8.37 -2.01 10.67
CA LEU A 28 -9.56 -2.88 10.76
C LEU A 28 -9.36 -4.22 10.08
N VAL A 29 -8.50 -4.27 9.07
CA VAL A 29 -8.15 -5.49 8.35
C VAL A 29 -6.68 -5.72 8.62
N SER A 30 -6.31 -6.90 9.15
CA SER A 30 -4.92 -7.34 9.12
C SER A 30 -4.42 -7.21 7.70
N TYR A 31 -3.15 -6.84 7.50
CA TYR A 31 -2.53 -6.67 6.18
C TYR A 31 -2.41 -8.02 5.45
N GLU A 32 -3.53 -8.66 5.16
CA GLU A 32 -3.64 -9.75 4.22
C GLU A 32 -3.79 -9.08 2.87
N SER A 33 -2.64 -8.90 2.25
CA SER A 33 -2.57 -8.47 0.86
C SER A 33 -3.46 -9.39 0.03
N TRP A 34 -4.26 -8.82 -0.88
CA TRP A 34 -5.12 -9.62 -1.75
C TRP A 34 -4.23 -10.46 -2.66
N GLU A 35 -4.16 -11.77 -2.40
CA GLU A 35 -3.25 -12.66 -3.08
C GLU A 35 -3.95 -13.38 -4.22
N CYS A 36 -3.37 -13.32 -5.42
CA CYS A 36 -3.84 -14.14 -6.52
C CYS A 36 -3.56 -15.60 -6.23
N SER A 37 -4.61 -16.39 -6.00
CA SER A 37 -4.52 -17.84 -5.78
C SER A 37 -3.78 -18.60 -6.90
N ARG A 38 -3.70 -18.03 -8.10
CA ARG A 38 -3.04 -18.65 -9.25
C ARG A 38 -1.54 -18.36 -9.37
N CYS A 39 -1.07 -17.18 -8.95
CA CYS A 39 0.33 -16.78 -9.11
C CYS A 39 1.01 -16.25 -7.84
N GLY A 40 0.29 -16.18 -6.72
CA GLY A 40 0.78 -15.65 -5.43
C GLY A 40 1.04 -14.14 -5.42
N ARG A 41 0.66 -13.42 -6.48
CA ARG A 41 0.90 -11.97 -6.57
C ARG A 41 -0.04 -11.21 -5.63
N LYS A 42 0.54 -10.33 -4.82
CA LYS A 42 -0.14 -9.54 -3.80
C LYS A 42 -0.60 -8.19 -4.36
N TYR A 43 -1.83 -7.80 -4.06
CA TYR A 43 -2.47 -6.57 -4.51
C TYR A 43 -2.93 -5.71 -3.33
N SER A 44 -2.93 -4.40 -3.54
CA SER A 44 -3.42 -3.40 -2.58
C SER A 44 -4.96 -3.35 -2.48
N ASN A 45 -5.68 -3.96 -3.42
CA ASN A 45 -7.15 -4.06 -3.49
C ASN A 45 -7.55 -5.35 -4.16
N ASN A 46 -8.78 -5.76 -3.84
CA ASN A 46 -9.57 -6.72 -4.58
C ASN A 46 -9.84 -6.28 -6.04
N ASP A 47 -10.22 -5.03 -6.34
CA ASP A 47 -10.52 -4.61 -7.73
C ASP A 47 -9.36 -4.87 -8.70
N TYR A 48 -8.13 -4.51 -8.33
CA TYR A 48 -6.96 -4.78 -9.16
C TYR A 48 -6.60 -6.26 -9.20
N LEU A 49 -6.84 -7.01 -8.12
CA LEU A 49 -6.73 -8.46 -8.14
C LEU A 49 -7.74 -9.07 -9.14
N GLY A 50 -8.99 -8.59 -9.16
CA GLY A 50 -10.04 -9.08 -10.04
C GLY A 50 -9.75 -8.79 -11.52
N VAL A 51 -9.17 -7.63 -11.85
CA VAL A 51 -8.65 -7.35 -13.20
C VAL A 51 -7.52 -8.32 -13.53
N HIS A 52 -6.54 -8.47 -12.63
CA HIS A 52 -5.44 -9.38 -12.84
C HIS A 52 -5.88 -10.84 -13.02
N GLN A 53 -6.83 -11.34 -12.23
CA GLN A 53 -7.28 -12.73 -12.27
C GLN A 53 -7.86 -13.14 -13.63
N LYS A 54 -8.47 -12.18 -14.35
CA LYS A 54 -9.01 -12.40 -15.70
C LYS A 54 -7.92 -12.66 -16.73
N ASP A 55 -6.78 -11.98 -16.58
CA ASP A 55 -5.62 -12.08 -17.48
C ASP A 55 -4.52 -13.02 -16.94
N CYS A 56 -4.67 -13.49 -15.70
CA CYS A 56 -3.73 -14.35 -15.02
C CYS A 56 -3.77 -15.74 -15.65
N GLY A 57 -3.01 -15.93 -16.74
CA GLY A 57 -2.96 -17.16 -17.53
C GLY A 57 -2.55 -16.93 -18.99
N ASN A 58 -2.68 -15.70 -19.51
CA ASN A 58 -2.42 -15.38 -20.92
C ASN A 58 -1.06 -14.72 -21.21
N ALA A 59 -0.16 -14.65 -20.22
CA ALA A 59 1.19 -14.20 -20.49
C ALA A 59 2.21 -14.85 -19.55
N GLU A 60 3.17 -15.51 -20.17
CA GLU A 60 4.58 -15.65 -19.78
C GLU A 60 5.20 -14.26 -19.46
N SER A 61 4.67 -13.49 -18.51
CA SER A 61 5.13 -12.10 -18.28
C SER A 61 5.09 -11.64 -16.83
N SER A 62 5.45 -12.52 -15.89
CA SER A 62 5.93 -12.07 -14.57
C SER A 62 6.96 -12.98 -13.90
N LYS A 63 7.60 -13.90 -14.64
CA LYS A 63 8.95 -14.33 -14.26
C LYS A 63 9.97 -13.28 -14.72
N ARG A 64 9.89 -12.10 -14.11
CA ARG A 64 11.11 -11.37 -13.74
C ARG A 64 11.20 -11.33 -12.22
N ARG A 65 11.30 -12.52 -11.61
CA ARG A 65 12.31 -12.69 -10.56
C ARG A 65 13.67 -12.73 -11.26
N THR A 66 14.11 -11.58 -11.76
CA THR A 66 15.53 -11.39 -11.93
C THR A 66 16.07 -11.29 -10.52
N ASN A 67 16.73 -12.36 -10.04
CA ASN A 67 17.77 -12.28 -9.02
C ASN A 67 18.94 -11.42 -9.57
N ILE A 68 18.65 -10.22 -10.05
CA ILE A 68 19.61 -9.14 -10.02
C ILE A 68 19.61 -8.73 -8.56
N SER A 69 20.78 -8.65 -7.96
CA SER A 69 21.02 -8.16 -6.60
C SER A 69 20.62 -6.68 -6.46
N VAL A 70 19.35 -6.36 -6.74
CA VAL A 70 18.75 -5.07 -6.46
C VAL A 70 18.66 -5.02 -4.95
N LYS A 71 19.53 -4.21 -4.34
CA LYS A 71 19.57 -3.98 -2.91
C LYS A 71 18.22 -3.41 -2.46
N VAL A 72 17.31 -4.29 -2.09
CA VAL A 72 16.03 -3.94 -1.48
C VAL A 72 16.27 -3.57 -0.03
N LYS A 73 15.55 -2.55 0.45
CA LYS A 73 15.62 -2.14 1.85
C LYS A 73 14.29 -2.41 2.53
N GLU A 74 14.37 -2.98 3.72
CA GLU A 74 13.24 -3.39 4.54
C GLU A 74 12.99 -2.35 5.64
N CYS A 75 11.72 -2.02 5.86
CA CYS A 75 11.30 -1.19 6.97
C CYS A 75 11.41 -1.97 8.29
N GLN A 76 12.21 -1.47 9.23
CA GLN A 76 12.44 -2.13 10.52
C GLN A 76 11.20 -2.16 11.43
N HIS A 77 10.20 -1.31 11.18
CA HIS A 77 8.98 -1.27 11.97
C HIS A 77 7.90 -2.28 11.53
N CYS A 78 7.89 -2.66 10.25
CA CYS A 78 6.78 -3.46 9.70
C CYS A 78 7.18 -4.47 8.61
N GLY A 79 8.48 -4.66 8.36
CA GLY A 79 9.00 -5.66 7.41
C GLY A 79 8.70 -5.39 5.94
N LYS A 80 8.22 -4.19 5.59
CA LYS A 80 7.83 -3.87 4.21
C LYS A 80 9.05 -3.60 3.34
N ILE A 81 9.10 -4.19 2.15
CA ILE A 81 10.24 -4.14 1.24
C ILE A 81 10.09 -3.02 0.20
N PHE A 82 11.14 -2.23 0.01
CA PHE A 82 11.22 -1.15 -0.97
C PHE A 82 12.44 -1.31 -1.87
N THR A 83 12.26 -1.07 -3.17
CA THR A 83 13.33 -1.11 -4.18
C THR A 83 14.13 0.19 -4.25
N LYS A 84 13.58 1.30 -3.76
CA LYS A 84 14.23 2.61 -3.70
C LYS A 84 14.32 3.12 -2.27
N HIS A 85 15.47 3.69 -1.92
CA HIS A 85 15.70 4.26 -0.59
C HIS A 85 14.77 5.43 -0.28
N VAL A 86 14.45 6.27 -1.27
CA VAL A 86 13.52 7.40 -1.10
C VAL A 86 12.11 6.94 -0.70
N ASP A 87 11.67 5.79 -1.21
CA ASP A 87 10.36 5.24 -0.90
C ASP A 87 10.32 4.67 0.52
N LEU A 88 11.38 4.00 0.97
CA LEU A 88 11.53 3.59 2.36
C LEU A 88 11.54 4.78 3.31
N ARG A 89 12.38 5.80 3.05
CA ARG A 89 12.45 7.02 3.88
C ARG A 89 11.12 7.74 3.99
N ARG A 90 10.36 7.81 2.90
CA ARG A 90 9.01 8.39 2.91
C ARG A 90 8.05 7.53 3.71
N HIS A 91 8.15 6.20 3.60
CA HIS A 91 7.34 5.27 4.35
C HIS A 91 7.60 5.34 5.86
N GLU A 92 8.87 5.46 6.28
CA GLU A 92 9.25 5.57 7.69
C GLU A 92 8.57 6.74 8.41
N ARG A 93 8.27 7.83 7.69
CA ARG A 93 7.51 8.98 8.22
C ARG A 93 6.12 8.61 8.73
N ILE A 94 5.55 7.50 8.27
CA ILE A 94 4.27 6.99 8.76
C ILE A 94 4.42 6.43 10.18
N HIS A 95 5.59 5.86 10.50
CA HIS A 95 5.90 5.31 11.82
C HIS A 95 6.43 6.38 12.77
N THR A 96 7.29 7.27 12.27
CA THR A 96 7.90 8.35 13.08
C THR A 96 6.98 9.55 13.23
N GLY A 97 5.96 9.69 12.38
CA GLY A 97 5.09 10.88 12.37
C GLY A 97 5.78 12.15 11.88
N GLU A 98 6.98 12.06 11.28
CA GLU A 98 7.72 13.22 10.81
C GLU A 98 6.97 13.99 9.70
N ARG A 99 6.80 15.31 9.90
CA ARG A 99 6.14 16.23 8.96
C ARG A 99 7.13 17.32 8.53
N PRO A 100 8.07 17.01 7.62
CA PRO A 100 9.13 17.95 7.22
C PRO A 100 8.63 19.13 6.37
N TYR A 101 7.38 19.10 5.94
CA TYR A 101 6.78 20.18 5.15
C TYR A 101 5.83 20.96 6.04
N GLN A 102 6.23 22.17 6.42
CA GLN A 102 5.38 23.17 7.06
C GLN A 102 4.91 24.19 6.04
N CYS A 103 3.66 24.63 6.19
CA CYS A 103 3.16 25.75 5.41
C CYS A 103 3.76 27.05 5.96
N GLN A 104 4.22 27.93 5.09
CA GLN A 104 4.69 29.27 5.49
C GLN A 104 3.53 30.26 5.67
N HIS A 105 2.31 29.86 5.29
CA HIS A 105 1.12 30.71 5.35
C HIS A 105 0.16 30.33 6.49
N CYS A 106 0.33 29.17 7.14
CA CYS A 106 -0.48 28.73 8.28
C CYS A 106 0.30 27.86 9.26
#